data_AF-A0A971T6T0-F1
#
_entry.id   AF-A0A971T6T0-F1
#
_cell.length_a   1.000
_cell.length_b   1.000
_cell.length_c   1.000
_cell.angle_alpha   90.00
_cell.angle_beta   90.00
_cell.angle_gamma   90.00
#
_symmetry.space_group_name_H-M   'P 1'
#
loop_
_entity.id
_entity.type
_entity.pdbx_description
1 polymer ?
#
loop_
_entity_poly.entity_id
_entity_poly.type
_entity_poly.pdbx_seq_one_letter_code
_entity_poly.pdbx_strand_id
1 'polypeptide(L)'
;MKPFRIPLAAALVLAVPLACPAERVKLPNDIHWVGSADTFKACCQQAYANAGLRLRELAKAEKPGTWCVVLDADETIICNVEFQKEITVTGTGHSSGAWDAWCNRAEATALPGAKEFCALARELGGKVVIITNREAPTKAATIKNLADLGFAVDVVLMREGPYARDRKKTARRNDVEKGEVKTLPEGTSLPPLKILMLCGDQIHDLYDEGEVSFEQAKDRFGRDLVIVPNPMYGDWTRKGAYVEVPSAKEAAEPAVSSGSGALTPAQAGGRMGETVVVEGTVSGVRVRTRGPDSLRFEGTDRDGLSIAVFNQEKFGDVKSTYEGKKIRVTGKVTAYRGAPQIRVNDPSQIELLKPPPAPEGPSAAPAPAPANATTGEKAQPAPAGIFEEVGVLQ
;
A
#
# COMPACT_ATOMS: atom_id res chain seq x y z
N MET A 1 67.46 -45.41 31.53
CA MET A 1 66.01 -45.13 31.37
C MET A 1 65.86 -43.67 30.95
N LYS A 2 65.40 -43.39 29.72
CA LYS A 2 65.13 -42.03 29.23
C LYS A 2 63.63 -41.74 29.38
N PRO A 3 63.21 -40.56 29.88
CA PRO A 3 61.80 -40.24 30.03
C PRO A 3 61.17 -39.94 28.66
N PHE A 4 60.03 -40.57 28.41
CA PHE A 4 59.17 -40.37 27.24
C PHE A 4 58.52 -38.98 27.32
N ARG A 5 58.73 -38.13 26.32
CA ARG A 5 57.99 -36.86 26.16
C ARG A 5 56.84 -37.08 25.18
N ILE A 6 55.60 -36.88 25.64
CA ILE A 6 54.40 -36.83 24.80
C ILE A 6 54.32 -35.43 24.18
N PRO A 7 54.12 -35.26 22.86
CA PRO A 7 53.92 -33.94 22.28
C PRO A 7 52.49 -33.48 22.54
N LEU A 8 52.34 -32.28 23.11
CA LEU A 8 51.07 -31.60 23.26
C LEU A 8 50.66 -31.02 21.89
N ALA A 9 49.70 -31.63 21.22
CA ALA A 9 49.12 -31.07 20.01
C ALA A 9 48.20 -29.90 20.40
N ALA A 10 48.61 -28.68 20.07
CA ALA A 10 47.76 -27.50 20.20
C ALA A 10 46.62 -27.59 19.17
N ALA A 11 45.41 -27.87 19.62
CA ALA A 11 44.21 -27.78 18.80
C ALA A 11 43.91 -26.31 18.53
N LEU A 12 44.22 -25.84 17.31
CA LEU A 12 43.80 -24.55 16.81
C LEU A 12 42.29 -24.61 16.55
N VAL A 13 41.48 -24.09 17.48
CA VAL A 13 40.04 -23.90 17.28
C VAL A 13 39.87 -22.73 16.30
N LEU A 14 39.70 -23.05 15.02
CA LEU A 14 39.21 -22.10 14.03
C LEU A 14 37.78 -21.71 14.42
N ALA A 15 37.62 -20.52 14.98
CA ALA A 15 36.31 -19.90 15.16
C ALA A 15 35.72 -19.65 13.77
N VAL A 16 34.83 -20.53 13.32
CA VAL A 16 33.99 -20.28 12.14
C VAL A 16 33.05 -19.14 12.52
N PRO A 17 33.07 -18.00 11.80
CA PRO A 17 32.09 -16.96 12.06
C PRO A 17 30.71 -17.56 11.78
N LEU A 18 29.84 -17.59 12.80
CA LEU A 18 28.43 -17.90 12.60
C LEU A 18 27.87 -16.86 11.63
N ALA A 19 27.68 -17.25 10.37
CA ALA A 19 26.89 -16.48 9.45
C ALA A 19 25.50 -16.35 10.06
N CYS A 20 25.08 -15.12 10.39
CA CYS A 20 23.69 -14.87 10.71
C CYS A 20 22.82 -15.46 9.59
N PRO A 21 21.79 -16.26 9.91
CA PRO A 21 20.93 -16.81 8.87
C PRO A 21 20.30 -15.65 8.11
N ALA A 22 20.48 -15.63 6.79
CA ALA A 22 19.86 -14.64 5.93
C ALA A 22 18.34 -14.73 6.07
N GLU A 23 17.70 -13.65 6.49
CA GLU A 23 16.25 -13.55 6.56
C GLU A 23 15.67 -13.56 5.15
N ARG A 24 14.71 -14.44 4.88
CA ARG A 24 14.02 -14.50 3.59
C ARG A 24 12.75 -13.67 3.65
N VAL A 25 12.72 -12.55 2.93
CA VAL A 25 11.51 -11.74 2.75
C VAL A 25 10.74 -12.26 1.53
N LYS A 26 9.46 -12.63 1.71
CA LYS A 26 8.57 -12.97 0.59
C LYS A 26 8.08 -11.67 -0.06
N LEU A 27 8.38 -11.50 -1.34
CA LEU A 27 7.84 -10.38 -2.12
C LEU A 27 6.34 -10.55 -2.41
N PRO A 28 5.56 -9.45 -2.44
CA PRO A 28 4.22 -9.40 -3.02
C PRO A 28 4.18 -9.97 -4.45
N ASN A 29 3.04 -10.53 -4.85
CA ASN A 29 2.91 -11.26 -6.13
C ASN A 29 3.16 -10.39 -7.37
N ASP A 30 2.72 -9.14 -7.33
CA ASP A 30 2.94 -8.12 -8.36
C ASP A 30 4.44 -7.85 -8.58
N ILE A 31 5.18 -7.55 -7.51
CA ILE A 31 6.63 -7.30 -7.55
C ILE A 31 7.39 -8.58 -7.93
N HIS A 32 6.96 -9.73 -7.40
CA HIS A 32 7.55 -11.02 -7.73
C HIS A 32 7.36 -11.37 -9.22
N TRP A 33 6.16 -11.16 -9.76
CA TRP A 33 5.84 -11.44 -11.15
C TRP A 33 6.68 -10.58 -12.10
N VAL A 34 6.71 -9.26 -11.89
CA VAL A 34 7.55 -8.35 -12.68
C VAL A 34 9.03 -8.68 -12.53
N GLY A 35 9.47 -8.93 -11.30
CA GLY A 35 10.89 -9.07 -10.97
C GLY A 35 11.51 -10.43 -11.30
N SER A 36 10.72 -11.43 -11.68
CA SER A 36 11.25 -12.79 -11.89
C SER A 36 10.51 -13.66 -12.92
N ALA A 37 9.24 -13.41 -13.22
CA ALA A 37 8.48 -14.30 -14.08
C ALA A 37 8.77 -14.08 -15.57
N ASP A 38 9.03 -15.16 -16.31
CA ASP A 38 9.17 -15.09 -17.77
C ASP A 38 7.86 -14.71 -18.46
N THR A 39 6.71 -14.91 -17.81
CA THR A 39 5.41 -14.48 -18.34
C THR A 39 5.31 -12.96 -18.41
N PHE A 40 5.88 -12.22 -17.47
CA PHE A 40 5.99 -10.76 -17.56
C PHE A 40 6.86 -10.35 -18.76
N LYS A 41 8.05 -10.95 -18.89
CA LYS A 41 8.95 -10.68 -20.01
C LYS A 41 8.29 -10.98 -21.36
N ALA A 42 7.55 -12.08 -21.45
CA ALA A 42 6.80 -12.46 -22.64
C ALA A 42 5.72 -11.43 -22.99
N CYS A 43 4.99 -10.89 -22.01
CA CYS A 43 4.04 -9.81 -22.24
C CYS A 43 4.70 -8.54 -22.81
N CYS A 44 5.82 -8.10 -22.23
CA CYS A 44 6.58 -6.95 -22.75
C CYS A 44 7.07 -7.21 -24.18
N GLN A 45 7.70 -8.38 -24.41
CA GLN A 45 8.19 -8.78 -25.72
C GLN A 45 7.08 -8.82 -26.76
N GLN A 46 5.91 -9.37 -26.41
CA GLN A 46 4.75 -9.44 -27.30
C GLN A 46 4.20 -8.05 -27.63
N ALA A 47 4.10 -7.16 -26.64
CA ALA A 47 3.64 -5.79 -26.86
C ALA A 47 4.51 -5.07 -27.90
N TYR A 48 5.83 -5.11 -27.72
CA TYR A 48 6.77 -4.44 -28.63
C TYR A 48 6.94 -5.14 -29.99
N ALA A 49 6.89 -6.47 -30.04
CA ALA A 49 6.91 -7.20 -31.31
C ALA A 49 5.68 -6.86 -32.16
N ASN A 50 4.49 -6.85 -31.56
CA ASN A 50 3.25 -6.48 -32.25
C ASN A 50 3.24 -5.01 -32.67
N ALA A 51 3.71 -4.12 -31.79
CA ALA A 51 3.90 -2.70 -32.13
C ALA A 51 4.85 -2.54 -33.32
N GLY A 52 5.96 -3.29 -33.36
CA GLY A 52 6.91 -3.25 -34.47
C GLY A 52 6.31 -3.69 -35.80
N LEU A 53 5.52 -4.77 -35.82
CA LEU A 53 4.80 -5.21 -37.02
C LEU A 53 3.87 -4.11 -37.55
N ARG A 54 3.10 -3.49 -36.64
CA ARG A 54 2.16 -2.45 -37.01
C ARG A 54 2.84 -1.14 -37.41
N LEU A 55 3.96 -0.80 -36.78
CA LEU A 55 4.74 0.39 -37.09
C LEU A 55 5.30 0.36 -38.51
N ARG A 56 5.79 -0.80 -38.97
CA ARG A 56 6.23 -1.00 -40.36
C ARG A 56 5.14 -0.66 -41.38
N GLU A 57 3.89 -0.95 -41.07
CA GLU A 57 2.76 -0.63 -41.94
C GLU A 57 2.39 0.86 -41.88
N LEU A 58 2.33 1.45 -40.67
CA LEU A 58 2.03 2.87 -40.51
C LEU A 58 3.09 3.76 -41.17
N ALA A 59 4.36 3.44 -41.00
CA ALA A 59 5.48 4.25 -41.48
C ALA A 59 5.56 4.37 -43.00
N LYS A 60 4.99 3.42 -43.77
CA LYS A 60 4.96 3.47 -45.25
C LYS A 60 4.27 4.72 -45.80
N ALA A 61 3.32 5.29 -45.05
CA ALA A 61 2.58 6.47 -45.46
C ALA A 61 3.28 7.79 -45.06
N GLU A 62 4.38 7.72 -44.34
CA GLU A 62 5.00 8.88 -43.69
C GLU A 62 6.37 9.20 -44.29
N LYS A 63 6.75 10.48 -44.25
CA LYS A 63 8.09 10.91 -44.68
C LYS A 63 9.08 10.75 -43.53
N PRO A 64 10.34 10.31 -43.78
CA PRO A 64 11.36 10.28 -42.74
C PRO A 64 11.50 11.64 -42.05
N GLY A 65 11.56 11.65 -40.71
CA GLY A 65 11.73 12.83 -39.88
C GLY A 65 10.46 13.62 -39.57
N THR A 66 9.29 13.26 -40.11
CA THR A 66 8.02 13.99 -39.88
C THR A 66 7.09 13.31 -38.87
N TRP A 67 7.51 12.20 -38.28
CA TRP A 67 6.69 11.40 -37.37
C TRP A 67 7.52 10.81 -36.24
N CYS A 68 6.85 10.42 -35.16
CA CYS A 68 7.47 9.80 -34.00
C CYS A 68 6.64 8.67 -33.38
N VAL A 69 7.32 7.85 -32.60
CA VAL A 69 6.70 7.07 -31.52
C VAL A 69 6.97 7.78 -30.20
N VAL A 70 5.97 7.77 -29.32
CA VAL A 70 6.07 8.32 -27.98
C VAL A 70 5.97 7.18 -26.98
N LEU A 71 6.91 7.12 -26.03
CA LEU A 71 6.92 6.13 -24.95
C LEU A 71 6.96 6.83 -23.60
N ASP A 72 6.27 6.28 -22.62
CA ASP A 72 6.63 6.50 -21.21
C ASP A 72 8.00 5.88 -20.88
N ALA A 73 8.60 6.32 -19.77
CA ALA A 73 9.83 5.75 -19.25
C ALA A 73 9.57 4.57 -18.28
N ASP A 74 8.97 4.83 -17.14
CA ASP A 74 8.95 3.94 -15.97
C ASP A 74 7.94 2.81 -16.19
N GLU A 75 8.39 1.56 -16.09
CA GLU A 75 7.57 0.36 -16.39
C GLU A 75 7.09 0.27 -17.85
N THR A 76 7.68 1.09 -18.74
CA THR A 76 7.43 1.07 -20.18
C THR A 76 8.71 0.77 -20.96
N ILE A 77 9.72 1.65 -20.92
CA ILE A 77 11.02 1.43 -21.57
C ILE A 77 12.07 0.88 -20.58
N ILE A 78 11.98 1.27 -19.31
CA ILE A 78 12.85 0.85 -18.22
C ILE A 78 12.03 0.24 -17.08
N CYS A 79 12.65 -0.68 -16.34
CA CYS A 79 12.04 -1.36 -15.21
C CYS A 79 12.70 -0.91 -13.90
N ASN A 80 11.87 -0.48 -12.97
CA ASN A 80 12.20 0.00 -11.64
C ASN A 80 11.80 -1.01 -10.55
N VAL A 81 11.61 -2.29 -10.89
CA VAL A 81 11.19 -3.32 -9.94
C VAL A 81 12.15 -3.47 -8.75
N GLU A 82 13.45 -3.20 -8.94
CA GLU A 82 14.43 -3.22 -7.84
C GLU A 82 14.12 -2.17 -6.77
N PHE A 83 13.68 -0.97 -7.17
CA PHE A 83 13.19 0.02 -6.20
C PHE A 83 11.98 -0.48 -5.43
N GLN A 84 11.04 -1.15 -6.09
CA GLN A 84 9.86 -1.74 -5.44
C GLN A 84 10.27 -2.84 -4.44
N LYS A 85 11.27 -3.67 -4.78
CA LYS A 85 11.86 -4.67 -3.87
C LYS A 85 12.50 -3.99 -2.65
N GLU A 86 13.29 -2.93 -2.85
CA GLU A 86 13.97 -2.21 -1.77
C GLU A 86 12.99 -1.62 -0.76
N ILE A 87 11.97 -0.89 -1.21
CA ILE A 87 10.98 -0.28 -0.31
C ILE A 87 10.08 -1.32 0.37
N THR A 88 9.91 -2.49 -0.26
CA THR A 88 9.19 -3.63 0.33
C THR A 88 10.00 -4.27 1.44
N VAL A 89 11.29 -4.54 1.20
CA VAL A 89 12.18 -5.17 2.19
C VAL A 89 12.42 -4.25 3.38
N THR A 90 12.58 -2.94 3.15
CA THR A 90 12.81 -1.95 4.20
C THR A 90 11.53 -1.49 4.90
N GLY A 91 10.36 -1.75 4.32
CA GLY A 91 9.06 -1.30 4.83
C GLY A 91 8.87 0.22 4.84
N THR A 92 9.74 0.99 4.17
CA THR A 92 9.71 2.46 4.19
C THR A 92 8.62 3.05 3.31
N GLY A 93 8.08 2.26 2.37
CA GLY A 93 7.13 2.73 1.36
C GLY A 93 7.73 3.74 0.38
N HIS A 94 6.91 4.21 -0.55
CA HIS A 94 7.32 5.17 -1.57
C HIS A 94 7.41 6.60 -1.01
N SER A 95 8.52 7.30 -1.25
CA SER A 95 8.66 8.74 -1.03
C SER A 95 9.41 9.40 -2.18
N SER A 96 9.17 10.69 -2.43
CA SER A 96 9.87 11.43 -3.50
C SER A 96 11.39 11.41 -3.32
N GLY A 97 11.88 11.57 -2.09
CA GLY A 97 13.33 11.54 -1.82
C GLY A 97 13.96 10.17 -2.08
N ALA A 98 13.30 9.08 -1.69
CA ALA A 98 13.79 7.72 -1.98
C ALA A 98 13.75 7.41 -3.48
N TRP A 99 12.70 7.87 -4.17
CA TRP A 99 12.55 7.72 -5.61
C TRP A 99 13.62 8.51 -6.40
N ASP A 100 13.87 9.76 -6.02
CA ASP A 100 14.92 10.58 -6.64
C ASP A 100 16.30 9.95 -6.41
N ALA A 101 16.56 9.43 -5.20
CA ALA A 101 17.78 8.70 -4.90
C ALA A 101 17.95 7.46 -5.79
N TRP A 102 16.89 6.66 -5.99
CA TRP A 102 16.88 5.53 -6.94
C TRP A 102 17.17 5.97 -8.36
N CYS A 103 16.42 6.95 -8.87
CA CYS A 103 16.59 7.45 -10.24
C CYS A 103 18.02 7.93 -10.49
N ASN A 104 18.64 8.58 -9.50
CA ASN A 104 20.00 9.08 -9.58
C ASN A 104 21.08 7.99 -9.56
N ARG A 105 20.75 6.75 -9.15
CA ARG A 105 21.66 5.62 -9.33
C ARG A 105 21.80 5.22 -10.80
N ALA A 106 20.79 5.51 -11.63
CA ALA A 106 20.76 5.12 -13.04
C ALA A 106 20.97 3.61 -13.26
N GLU A 107 20.36 2.80 -12.39
CA GLU A 107 20.48 1.33 -12.35
C GLU A 107 19.23 0.59 -12.86
N ALA A 108 18.22 1.32 -13.37
CA ALA A 108 17.03 0.69 -13.94
C ALA A 108 17.41 -0.14 -15.18
N THR A 109 16.75 -1.27 -15.38
CA THR A 109 17.04 -2.19 -16.49
C THR A 109 16.12 -1.96 -17.68
N ALA A 110 16.54 -2.33 -18.89
CA ALA A 110 15.67 -2.25 -20.06
C ALA A 110 14.52 -3.27 -19.99
N LEU A 111 13.32 -2.87 -20.43
CA LEU A 111 12.22 -3.81 -20.61
C LEU A 111 12.37 -4.62 -21.92
N PRO A 112 12.01 -5.92 -21.93
CA PRO A 112 12.15 -6.77 -23.11
C PRO A 112 11.44 -6.21 -24.35
N GLY A 113 12.13 -6.17 -25.49
CA GLY A 113 11.60 -5.70 -26.78
C GLY A 113 11.61 -4.19 -26.99
N ALA A 114 11.74 -3.38 -25.92
CA ALA A 114 11.64 -1.94 -26.02
C ALA A 114 12.80 -1.32 -26.84
N LYS A 115 14.00 -1.88 -26.70
CA LYS A 115 15.21 -1.39 -27.39
C LYS A 115 15.12 -1.64 -28.89
N GLU A 116 14.71 -2.85 -29.25
CA GLU A 116 14.50 -3.27 -30.63
C GLU A 116 13.40 -2.43 -31.30
N PHE A 117 12.32 -2.13 -30.57
CA PHE A 117 11.26 -1.26 -31.06
C PHE A 117 11.74 0.18 -31.31
N CYS A 118 12.51 0.77 -30.39
CA CYS A 118 13.08 2.11 -30.57
C CYS A 118 14.05 2.14 -31.77
N ALA A 119 14.92 1.13 -31.89
CA ALA A 119 15.83 0.99 -33.03
C ALA A 119 15.05 0.87 -34.36
N LEU A 120 13.98 0.08 -34.39
CA LEU A 120 13.12 -0.05 -35.56
C LEU A 120 12.45 1.28 -35.94
N ALA A 121 11.92 2.03 -34.97
CA ALA A 121 11.32 3.33 -35.25
C ALA A 121 12.32 4.28 -35.93
N ARG A 122 13.57 4.29 -35.46
CA ARG A 122 14.67 5.06 -36.06
C ARG A 122 15.04 4.57 -37.45
N GLU A 123 15.14 3.25 -37.65
CA GLU A 123 15.41 2.61 -38.93
C GLU A 123 14.37 3.00 -39.99
N LEU A 124 13.10 3.07 -39.62
CA LEU A 124 11.99 3.49 -40.48
C LEU A 124 11.92 5.02 -40.70
N GLY A 125 12.88 5.78 -40.16
CA GLY A 125 12.96 7.22 -40.32
C GLY A 125 12.15 8.03 -39.29
N GLY A 126 11.54 7.39 -38.30
CA GLY A 126 10.80 8.06 -37.22
C GLY A 126 11.70 8.56 -36.09
N LYS A 127 11.14 9.43 -35.26
CA LYS A 127 11.76 9.89 -34.01
C LYS A 127 11.28 9.09 -32.81
N VAL A 128 12.13 8.92 -31.80
CA VAL A 128 11.77 8.28 -30.53
C VAL A 128 11.73 9.35 -29.44
N VAL A 129 10.53 9.64 -28.94
CA VAL A 129 10.31 10.66 -27.91
C VAL A 129 9.87 9.98 -26.62
N ILE A 130 10.57 10.26 -25.52
CA ILE A 130 10.19 9.79 -24.19
C ILE A 130 9.44 10.91 -23.48
N ILE A 131 8.25 10.62 -22.94
CA ILE A 131 7.50 11.55 -22.10
C ILE A 131 7.26 10.88 -20.74
N THR A 132 7.93 11.36 -19.70
CA THR A 132 7.92 10.75 -18.36
C THR A 132 7.45 11.71 -17.28
N ASN A 133 6.77 11.19 -16.26
CA ASN A 133 6.38 11.97 -15.09
C ASN A 133 7.50 12.14 -14.04
N ARG A 134 8.70 11.63 -14.30
CA ARG A 134 9.91 12.00 -13.56
C ARG A 134 10.12 13.52 -13.58
N GLU A 135 10.72 14.03 -12.50
CA GLU A 135 10.88 15.48 -12.28
C GLU A 135 12.31 15.94 -12.61
N ALA A 136 12.49 17.25 -12.77
CA ALA A 136 13.74 17.88 -13.19
C ALA A 136 15.02 17.37 -12.48
N PRO A 137 15.03 17.13 -11.14
CA PRO A 137 16.22 16.65 -10.44
C PRO A 137 16.80 15.33 -10.96
N THR A 138 15.96 14.50 -11.60
CA THR A 138 16.33 13.16 -12.08
C THR A 138 16.64 13.12 -13.58
N LYS A 139 16.57 14.26 -14.29
CA LYS A 139 16.67 14.33 -15.76
C LYS A 139 18.02 13.80 -16.27
N ALA A 140 19.12 14.26 -15.70
CA ALA A 140 20.46 13.85 -16.11
C ALA A 140 20.67 12.34 -15.93
N ALA A 141 20.28 11.81 -14.77
CA ALA A 141 20.39 10.38 -14.48
C ALA A 141 19.47 9.52 -15.36
N THR A 142 18.27 10.00 -15.67
CA THR A 142 17.34 9.31 -16.58
C THR A 142 17.91 9.22 -17.99
N ILE A 143 18.45 10.31 -18.53
CA ILE A 143 19.10 10.32 -19.85
C ILE A 143 20.31 9.38 -19.84
N LYS A 144 21.12 9.43 -18.79
CA LYS A 144 22.27 8.52 -18.61
C LYS A 144 21.83 7.06 -18.60
N ASN A 145 20.82 6.69 -17.81
CA ASN A 145 20.31 5.33 -17.72
C ASN A 145 19.83 4.82 -19.10
N LEU A 146 19.12 5.65 -19.86
CA LEU A 146 18.66 5.27 -21.20
C LEU A 146 19.84 5.08 -22.18
N ALA A 147 20.85 5.95 -22.09
CA ALA A 147 22.06 5.85 -22.91
C ALA A 147 22.88 4.59 -22.57
N ASP A 148 23.06 4.28 -21.28
CA ASP A 148 23.81 3.10 -20.81
C ASP A 148 23.15 1.78 -21.23
N LEU A 149 21.81 1.75 -21.31
CA LEU A 149 21.05 0.62 -21.86
C LEU A 149 21.08 0.57 -23.40
N GLY A 150 21.62 1.60 -24.05
CA GLY A 150 21.79 1.70 -25.50
C GLY A 150 20.49 2.02 -26.24
N PHE A 151 19.58 2.78 -25.63
CA PHE A 151 18.38 3.26 -26.33
C PHE A 151 18.71 4.41 -27.29
N ALA A 152 18.19 4.32 -28.51
CA ALA A 152 18.27 5.38 -29.50
C ALA A 152 17.09 6.36 -29.35
N VAL A 153 17.19 7.25 -28.36
CA VAL A 153 16.18 8.28 -28.05
C VAL A 153 16.58 9.62 -28.64
N ASP A 154 15.63 10.33 -29.26
CA ASP A 154 15.86 11.69 -29.77
C ASP A 154 15.63 12.75 -28.68
N VAL A 155 14.57 12.60 -27.87
CA VAL A 155 14.17 13.59 -26.86
C VAL A 155 13.60 12.92 -25.61
N VAL A 156 13.89 13.47 -24.43
CA VAL A 156 13.27 13.09 -23.14
C VAL A 156 12.58 14.31 -22.53
N LEU A 157 11.26 14.25 -22.37
CA LEU A 157 10.40 15.30 -21.83
C LEU A 157 9.93 14.96 -20.41
N MET A 158 10.46 15.72 -19.44
CA MET A 158 10.20 15.54 -18.01
C MET A 158 9.03 16.39 -17.53
N ARG A 159 8.59 16.17 -16.28
CA ARG A 159 7.69 17.07 -15.55
C ARG A 159 8.50 18.25 -14.98
N GLU A 160 8.84 19.20 -15.83
CA GLU A 160 9.70 20.36 -15.49
C GLU A 160 9.22 21.65 -16.13
N GLY A 161 9.63 22.80 -15.59
CA GLY A 161 9.34 24.11 -16.16
C GLY A 161 7.83 24.30 -16.45
N PRO A 162 7.44 24.71 -17.68
CA PRO A 162 6.04 24.83 -18.09
C PRO A 162 5.22 23.54 -17.97
N TYR A 163 5.87 22.37 -17.93
CA TYR A 163 5.24 21.06 -17.80
C TYR A 163 5.18 20.54 -16.37
N ALA A 164 5.64 21.28 -15.36
CA ALA A 164 5.74 20.81 -13.97
C ALA A 164 4.43 20.25 -13.39
N ARG A 165 3.27 20.68 -13.91
CA ARG A 165 1.92 20.22 -13.51
C ARG A 165 1.24 19.29 -14.51
N ASP A 166 1.88 18.98 -15.64
CA ASP A 166 1.31 18.18 -16.74
C ASP A 166 1.33 16.68 -16.45
N ARG A 167 0.68 16.21 -15.39
CA ARG A 167 0.72 14.77 -14.99
C ARG A 167 0.11 13.84 -16.03
N LYS A 168 -0.86 14.32 -16.81
CA LYS A 168 -1.53 13.55 -17.88
C LYS A 168 -0.73 13.49 -19.17
N LYS A 169 0.41 14.21 -19.27
CA LYS A 169 1.28 14.26 -20.46
C LYS A 169 0.67 14.88 -21.71
N THR A 170 -0.58 15.35 -21.65
CA THR A 170 -1.31 15.91 -22.80
C THR A 170 -0.63 17.17 -23.33
N ALA A 171 -0.16 18.07 -22.44
CA ALA A 171 0.52 19.28 -22.91
C ALA A 171 1.83 18.96 -23.65
N ARG A 172 2.62 18.01 -23.13
CA ARG A 172 3.85 17.58 -23.77
C ARG A 172 3.61 16.87 -25.11
N ARG A 173 2.59 16.01 -25.22
CA ARG A 173 2.20 15.39 -26.50
C ARG A 173 1.78 16.44 -27.54
N ASN A 174 0.92 17.38 -27.15
CA ASN A 174 0.47 18.44 -28.04
C ASN A 174 1.63 19.31 -28.55
N ASP A 175 2.58 19.64 -27.67
CA ASP A 175 3.74 20.44 -28.06
C ASP A 175 4.70 19.66 -28.97
N VAL A 176 4.79 18.32 -28.86
CA VAL A 176 5.52 17.48 -29.82
C VAL A 176 4.85 17.52 -31.20
N GLU A 177 3.53 17.39 -31.28
CA GLU A 177 2.80 17.45 -32.55
C GLU A 177 2.90 18.81 -33.23
N LYS A 178 2.99 19.89 -32.45
CA LYS A 178 3.14 21.26 -32.97
C LYS A 178 4.58 21.70 -33.19
N GLY A 179 5.57 20.97 -32.68
CA GLY A 179 6.97 21.41 -32.68
C GLY A 179 7.25 22.59 -31.73
N GLU A 180 6.46 22.71 -30.66
CA GLU A 180 6.48 23.83 -29.69
C GLU A 180 7.05 23.41 -28.32
N VAL A 181 7.88 22.36 -28.28
CA VAL A 181 8.42 21.80 -27.03
C VAL A 181 9.26 22.84 -26.28
N LYS A 182 8.86 23.12 -25.04
CA LYS A 182 9.34 24.27 -24.25
C LYS A 182 10.57 24.00 -23.37
N THR A 183 11.04 22.75 -23.31
CA THR A 183 12.10 22.30 -22.37
C THR A 183 13.29 21.63 -23.07
N LEU A 184 13.42 21.84 -24.38
CA LEU A 184 14.57 21.40 -25.15
C LEU A 184 15.83 22.17 -24.74
N PRO A 185 17.03 21.56 -24.87
CA PRO A 185 18.30 22.27 -24.72
C PRO A 185 18.38 23.51 -25.61
N GLU A 186 19.07 24.54 -25.15
CA GLU A 186 19.28 25.76 -25.92
C GLU A 186 19.94 25.47 -27.28
N GLY A 187 19.46 26.13 -28.33
CA GLY A 187 19.92 25.92 -29.70
C GLY A 187 19.40 24.64 -30.37
N THR A 188 18.56 23.85 -29.70
CA THR A 188 17.90 22.69 -30.30
C THR A 188 16.42 22.96 -30.57
N SER A 189 15.86 22.30 -31.58
CA SER A 189 14.44 22.34 -31.89
C SER A 189 13.95 20.95 -32.29
N LEU A 190 12.67 20.69 -32.04
CA LEU A 190 11.97 19.52 -32.52
C LEU A 190 10.95 20.02 -33.55
N PRO A 191 11.00 19.58 -34.82
CA PRO A 191 9.96 19.95 -35.77
C PRO A 191 8.60 19.39 -35.31
N PRO A 192 7.48 19.86 -35.90
CA PRO A 192 6.19 19.19 -35.73
C PRO A 192 6.31 17.71 -36.12
N LEU A 193 5.90 16.81 -35.23
CA LEU A 193 5.96 15.36 -35.45
C LEU A 193 4.59 14.74 -35.29
N LYS A 194 4.12 14.02 -36.32
CA LYS A 194 2.93 13.18 -36.20
C LYS A 194 3.23 12.00 -35.26
N ILE A 195 2.46 11.86 -34.18
CA ILE A 195 2.58 10.71 -33.28
C ILE A 195 1.87 9.51 -33.93
N LEU A 196 2.62 8.47 -34.30
CA LEU A 196 2.04 7.24 -34.86
C LEU A 196 1.66 6.21 -33.80
N MET A 197 2.41 6.18 -32.69
CA MET A 197 2.16 5.25 -31.59
C MET A 197 2.44 5.90 -30.24
N LEU A 198 1.60 5.55 -29.27
CA LEU A 198 1.76 5.85 -27.86
C LEU A 198 1.99 4.54 -27.10
N CYS A 199 3.07 4.48 -26.33
CA CYS A 199 3.42 3.32 -25.52
C CYS A 199 3.47 3.72 -24.04
N GLY A 200 2.90 2.91 -23.17
CA GLY A 200 2.87 3.20 -21.74
C GLY A 200 2.33 2.04 -20.92
N ASP A 201 2.48 2.12 -19.61
CA ASP A 201 1.88 1.21 -18.65
C ASP A 201 0.62 1.79 -18.00
N GLN A 202 0.42 3.11 -18.10
CA GLN A 202 -0.76 3.82 -17.60
C GLN A 202 -1.66 4.33 -18.74
N ILE A 203 -2.96 4.46 -18.49
CA ILE A 203 -3.91 4.98 -19.48
C ILE A 203 -3.58 6.41 -19.91
N HIS A 204 -3.11 7.25 -18.98
CA HIS A 204 -2.76 8.64 -19.29
C HIS A 204 -1.55 8.77 -20.25
N ASP A 205 -0.80 7.69 -20.48
CA ASP A 205 0.25 7.64 -21.50
C ASP A 205 -0.34 7.50 -22.91
N LEU A 206 -1.48 6.81 -23.01
CA LEU A 206 -2.09 6.33 -24.23
C LEU A 206 -3.19 7.25 -24.76
N TYR A 207 -4.00 7.83 -23.87
CA TYR A 207 -5.04 8.82 -24.21
C TYR A 207 -5.48 9.63 -22.98
N ASP A 208 -6.21 10.73 -23.19
CA ASP A 208 -6.82 11.47 -22.09
C ASP A 208 -8.11 10.78 -21.64
N GLU A 209 -8.07 10.06 -20.52
CA GLU A 209 -9.24 9.39 -19.93
C GLU A 209 -10.35 10.36 -19.48
N GLY A 210 -10.08 11.67 -19.43
CA GLY A 210 -11.11 12.69 -19.20
C GLY A 210 -11.94 13.01 -20.44
N GLU A 211 -11.45 12.66 -21.63
CA GLU A 211 -12.09 12.95 -22.92
C GLU A 211 -12.48 11.68 -23.69
N VAL A 212 -11.72 10.60 -23.52
CA VAL A 212 -11.89 9.34 -24.24
C VAL A 212 -12.11 8.19 -23.26
N SER A 213 -13.22 7.49 -23.38
CA SER A 213 -13.50 6.28 -22.62
C SER A 213 -12.74 5.06 -23.16
N PHE A 214 -12.61 4.01 -22.34
CA PHE A 214 -12.06 2.73 -22.79
C PHE A 214 -12.81 2.19 -24.01
N GLU A 215 -14.15 2.23 -24.02
CA GLU A 215 -14.95 1.72 -25.15
C GLU A 215 -14.66 2.44 -26.47
N GLN A 216 -14.32 3.73 -26.42
CA GLN A 216 -13.91 4.49 -27.60
C GLN A 216 -12.46 4.20 -28.03
N ALA A 217 -11.59 3.83 -27.08
CA ALA A 217 -10.17 3.59 -27.33
C ALA A 217 -9.83 2.11 -27.57
N LYS A 218 -10.70 1.16 -27.20
CA LYS A 218 -10.38 -0.29 -27.16
C LYS A 218 -9.82 -0.82 -28.49
N ASP A 219 -10.34 -0.34 -29.62
CA ASP A 219 -9.93 -0.78 -30.95
C ASP A 219 -8.63 -0.11 -31.44
N ARG A 220 -8.02 0.74 -30.61
CA ARG A 220 -6.69 1.33 -30.84
C ARG A 220 -5.56 0.55 -30.18
N PHE A 221 -5.86 -0.28 -29.18
CA PHE A 221 -4.85 -1.14 -28.54
C PHE A 221 -4.31 -2.17 -29.54
N GLY A 222 -2.98 -2.27 -29.61
CA GLY A 222 -2.29 -3.09 -30.62
C GLY A 222 -2.29 -2.49 -32.03
N ARG A 223 -2.93 -1.33 -32.26
CA ARG A 223 -2.92 -0.59 -33.53
C ARG A 223 -2.05 0.65 -33.47
N ASP A 224 -2.26 1.49 -32.48
CA ASP A 224 -1.52 2.74 -32.24
C ASP A 224 -1.38 3.06 -30.75
N LEU A 225 -2.05 2.31 -29.87
CA LEU A 225 -1.81 2.29 -28.43
C LEU A 225 -1.14 0.98 -28.03
N VAL A 226 -0.01 1.07 -27.34
CA VAL A 226 0.79 -0.08 -26.89
C VAL A 226 0.81 -0.07 -25.37
N ILE A 227 0.07 -1.01 -24.76
CA ILE A 227 0.04 -1.17 -23.30
C ILE A 227 1.10 -2.16 -22.84
N VAL A 228 1.86 -1.78 -21.82
CA VAL A 228 2.81 -2.65 -21.11
C VAL A 228 2.25 -2.93 -19.71
N PRO A 229 2.24 -4.18 -19.22
CA PRO A 229 1.58 -4.47 -17.94
C PRO A 229 2.39 -3.95 -16.75
N ASN A 230 1.78 -3.16 -15.87
CA ASN A 230 2.35 -2.79 -14.58
C ASN A 230 1.36 -3.04 -13.44
N PRO A 231 1.47 -4.17 -12.72
CA PRO A 231 0.62 -4.46 -11.58
C PRO A 231 1.18 -3.95 -10.25
N MET A 232 2.39 -3.36 -10.22
CA MET A 232 3.04 -2.94 -8.98
C MET A 232 2.48 -1.61 -8.46
N TYR A 233 2.14 -0.70 -9.37
CA TYR A 233 1.58 0.61 -9.03
C TYR A 233 0.89 1.25 -10.24
N GLY A 234 0.22 2.38 -10.00
CA GLY A 234 -0.44 3.16 -11.05
C GLY A 234 -1.62 3.98 -10.55
N ASP A 235 -2.22 4.78 -11.43
CA ASP A 235 -3.43 5.53 -11.13
C ASP A 235 -4.61 4.60 -10.80
N TRP A 236 -4.61 3.37 -11.34
CA TRP A 236 -5.60 2.32 -11.08
C TRP A 236 -5.67 1.91 -9.60
N THR A 237 -4.59 2.12 -8.82
CA THR A 237 -4.58 1.81 -7.38
C THR A 237 -5.43 2.75 -6.53
N ARG A 238 -5.86 3.91 -7.06
CA ARG A 238 -6.61 4.92 -6.29
C ARG A 238 -8.11 4.64 -6.18
N LYS A 239 -8.69 3.89 -7.13
CA LYS A 239 -10.12 3.62 -7.21
C LYS A 239 -10.37 2.12 -7.11
N GLY A 240 -11.28 1.70 -6.22
CA GLY A 240 -11.70 0.29 -6.13
C GLY A 240 -10.66 -0.69 -5.57
N ALA A 241 -9.52 -0.20 -5.06
CA ALA A 241 -8.50 -1.05 -4.42
C ALA A 241 -8.98 -1.72 -3.12
N TYR A 242 -10.10 -1.24 -2.57
CA TYR A 242 -10.76 -1.82 -1.42
C TYR A 242 -12.20 -2.14 -1.79
N VAL A 243 -12.58 -3.40 -1.62
CA VAL A 243 -13.98 -3.81 -1.61
C VAL A 243 -14.46 -3.69 -0.18
N GLU A 244 -15.63 -3.07 0.01
CA GLU A 244 -16.33 -3.17 1.29
C GLU A 244 -16.76 -4.64 1.47
N VAL A 245 -15.94 -5.39 2.18
CA VAL A 245 -16.40 -6.63 2.78
C VAL A 245 -17.35 -6.25 3.90
N PRO A 246 -18.56 -6.83 3.96
CA PRO A 246 -19.36 -6.77 5.17
C PRO A 246 -18.45 -7.14 6.33
N SER A 247 -18.37 -6.26 7.32
CA SER A 247 -17.67 -6.56 8.57
C SER A 247 -18.05 -7.98 8.99
N ALA A 248 -17.06 -8.85 9.23
CA ALA A 248 -17.27 -10.19 9.77
C ALA A 248 -17.76 -10.12 11.23
N LYS A 249 -18.88 -9.41 11.46
CA LYS A 249 -19.64 -9.33 12.69
C LYS A 249 -21.05 -9.94 12.55
N GLU A 250 -21.42 -10.50 11.40
CA GLU A 250 -22.74 -11.14 11.23
C GLU A 250 -22.70 -12.56 10.61
N ALA A 251 -21.54 -13.22 10.58
CA ALA A 251 -21.51 -14.67 10.52
C ALA A 251 -20.98 -15.17 11.86
N ALA A 252 -21.84 -15.84 12.62
CA ALA A 252 -21.57 -16.34 13.96
C ALA A 252 -20.25 -17.14 14.02
N GLU A 253 -19.23 -16.55 14.62
CA GLU A 253 -18.12 -17.29 15.23
C GLU A 253 -18.41 -17.49 16.73
N PRO A 254 -18.01 -18.64 17.29
CA PRO A 254 -18.48 -19.11 18.58
C PRO A 254 -17.99 -18.17 19.68
N ALA A 255 -18.78 -18.08 20.75
CA ALA A 255 -18.42 -17.41 21.98
C ALA A 255 -17.00 -17.82 22.43
N VAL A 256 -16.00 -16.97 22.15
CA VAL A 256 -14.69 -17.09 22.77
C VAL A 256 -14.88 -16.70 24.22
N SER A 257 -14.56 -17.66 25.06
CA SER A 257 -14.78 -17.69 26.49
C SER A 257 -14.25 -16.44 27.19
N SER A 258 -15.01 -16.03 28.20
CA SER A 258 -14.56 -15.25 29.34
C SER A 258 -13.21 -15.76 29.86
N GLY A 259 -12.13 -15.02 29.59
CA GLY A 259 -10.79 -15.31 30.12
C GLY A 259 -9.75 -14.22 29.81
N SER A 260 -9.69 -13.17 30.63
CA SER A 260 -8.48 -12.40 31.01
C SER A 260 -7.33 -12.28 29.97
N GLY A 261 -7.53 -11.61 28.84
CA GLY A 261 -6.52 -11.44 27.77
C GLY A 261 -6.00 -10.01 27.51
N ALA A 262 -6.32 -9.04 28.36
CA ALA A 262 -5.88 -7.65 28.15
C ALA A 262 -4.44 -7.42 28.65
N LEU A 263 -3.63 -6.76 27.83
CA LEU A 263 -2.27 -6.36 28.17
C LEU A 263 -2.26 -5.06 28.97
N THR A 264 -1.26 -4.88 29.82
CA THR A 264 -0.98 -3.57 30.42
C THR A 264 -0.34 -2.62 29.38
N PRO A 265 -0.40 -1.28 29.58
CA PRO A 265 0.21 -0.32 28.66
C PRO A 265 1.72 -0.54 28.48
N ALA A 266 2.42 -0.99 29.53
CA ALA A 266 3.84 -1.31 29.49
C ALA A 266 4.14 -2.55 28.62
N GLN A 267 3.31 -3.59 28.71
CA GLN A 267 3.46 -4.81 27.92
C GLN A 267 3.12 -4.61 26.44
N ALA A 268 2.17 -3.71 26.15
CA ALA A 268 1.76 -3.40 24.78
C ALA A 268 2.76 -2.50 24.03
N GLY A 269 3.54 -1.68 24.73
CA GLY A 269 4.56 -0.82 24.10
C GLY A 269 5.64 -1.59 23.32
N GLY A 270 5.92 -2.85 23.69
CA GLY A 270 6.89 -3.72 23.01
C GLY A 270 6.34 -4.50 21.81
N ARG A 271 5.03 -4.45 21.53
CA ARG A 271 4.37 -5.25 20.49
C ARG A 271 4.13 -4.48 19.21
N MET A 272 5.21 -3.88 18.67
CA MET A 272 5.13 -3.06 17.45
C MET A 272 4.59 -3.86 16.27
N GLY A 273 3.57 -3.32 15.60
CA GLY A 273 2.94 -3.95 14.44
C GLY A 273 1.83 -4.95 14.75
N GLU A 274 1.61 -5.33 16.02
CA GLU A 274 0.52 -6.21 16.43
C GLU A 274 -0.77 -5.44 16.77
N THR A 275 -1.92 -6.07 16.54
CA THR A 275 -3.21 -5.61 17.10
C THR A 275 -3.36 -6.19 18.49
N VAL A 276 -3.50 -5.31 19.49
CA VAL A 276 -3.54 -5.68 20.90
C VAL A 276 -4.79 -5.12 21.58
N VAL A 277 -5.18 -5.75 22.69
CA VAL A 277 -6.17 -5.23 23.64
C VAL A 277 -5.41 -4.74 24.86
N VAL A 278 -5.54 -3.46 25.20
CA VAL A 278 -4.84 -2.83 26.33
C VAL A 278 -5.83 -2.29 27.33
N GLU A 279 -5.63 -2.60 28.61
CA GLU A 279 -6.39 -2.01 29.70
C GLU A 279 -5.54 -1.06 30.53
N GLY A 280 -6.07 0.12 30.81
CA GLY A 280 -5.39 1.08 31.68
C GLY A 280 -6.26 2.28 32.03
N THR A 281 -5.85 3.01 33.07
CA THR A 281 -6.47 4.27 33.46
C THR A 281 -5.89 5.41 32.62
N VAL A 282 -6.74 6.29 32.09
CA VAL A 282 -6.28 7.48 31.35
C VAL A 282 -5.90 8.58 32.34
N SER A 283 -4.62 8.94 32.39
CA SER A 283 -4.06 9.94 33.31
C SER A 283 -4.07 11.36 32.75
N GLY A 284 -4.15 11.50 31.42
CA GLY A 284 -4.21 12.82 30.80
C GLY A 284 -4.67 12.79 29.36
N VAL A 285 -5.52 13.76 29.01
CA VAL A 285 -6.03 13.95 27.65
C VAL A 285 -5.58 15.29 27.10
N ARG A 286 -4.98 15.28 25.91
CA ARG A 286 -4.61 16.50 25.20
C ARG A 286 -5.43 16.63 23.93
N VAL A 287 -6.38 17.55 23.96
CA VAL A 287 -7.20 17.93 22.81
C VAL A 287 -6.41 18.91 21.94
N ARG A 288 -6.46 18.75 20.61
CA ARG A 288 -5.73 19.60 19.66
C ARG A 288 -6.68 20.24 18.65
N THR A 289 -6.42 21.50 18.32
CA THR A 289 -7.11 22.22 17.23
C THR A 289 -6.66 21.77 15.84
N ARG A 290 -5.47 21.14 15.74
CA ARG A 290 -4.94 20.58 14.49
C ARG A 290 -4.18 19.28 14.78
N GLY A 291 -4.61 18.18 14.17
CA GLY A 291 -4.06 16.83 14.39
C GLY A 291 -4.81 16.04 15.47
N PRO A 292 -4.47 14.76 15.68
CA PRO A 292 -5.23 13.86 16.54
C PRO A 292 -5.11 14.22 18.03
N ASP A 293 -6.18 13.93 18.78
CA ASP A 293 -6.16 14.01 20.24
C ASP A 293 -5.29 12.90 20.79
N SER A 294 -4.61 13.15 21.91
CA SER A 294 -3.74 12.15 22.53
C SER A 294 -4.16 11.86 23.95
N LEU A 295 -4.34 10.58 24.27
CA LEU A 295 -4.58 10.08 25.62
C LEU A 295 -3.31 9.39 26.12
N ARG A 296 -3.01 9.58 27.41
CA ARG A 296 -1.94 8.85 28.10
C ARG A 296 -2.51 7.94 29.17
N PHE A 297 -1.86 6.81 29.34
CA PHE A 297 -2.13 5.92 30.45
C PHE A 297 -1.43 6.39 31.72
N GLU A 298 -1.97 5.99 32.87
CA GLU A 298 -1.31 6.09 34.16
C GLU A 298 -0.10 5.15 34.22
N GLY A 299 1.00 5.61 34.81
CA GLY A 299 2.22 4.82 34.96
C GLY A 299 3.08 4.68 33.68
N THR A 300 2.75 5.36 32.58
CA THR A 300 3.64 5.46 31.41
C THR A 300 4.49 6.73 31.47
N ASP A 301 5.76 6.61 31.10
CA ASP A 301 6.68 7.72 30.98
C ASP A 301 6.44 8.51 29.67
N ARG A 302 7.28 9.52 29.41
CA ARG A 302 7.13 10.41 28.23
C ARG A 302 7.22 9.65 26.90
N ASP A 303 7.92 8.52 26.89
CA ASP A 303 8.18 7.70 25.71
C ASP A 303 7.34 6.41 25.70
N GLY A 304 6.43 6.25 26.66
CA GLY A 304 5.55 5.09 26.78
C GLY A 304 4.33 5.13 25.84
N LEU A 305 3.57 4.03 25.87
CA LEU A 305 2.42 3.83 24.99
C LEU A 305 1.39 4.96 25.13
N SER A 306 1.03 5.56 24.00
CA SER A 306 -0.03 6.57 23.89
C SER A 306 -1.17 6.11 22.99
N ILE A 307 -2.34 6.73 23.13
CA ILE A 307 -3.46 6.53 22.20
C ILE A 307 -3.62 7.81 21.38
N ALA A 308 -3.67 7.68 20.06
CA ALA A 308 -4.02 8.78 19.15
C ALA A 308 -5.42 8.58 18.59
N VAL A 309 -6.29 9.54 18.90
CA VAL A 309 -7.68 9.60 18.45
C VAL A 309 -7.77 10.45 17.20
N PHE A 310 -8.10 9.79 16.10
CA PHE A 310 -8.42 10.39 14.81
C PHE A 310 -9.95 10.43 14.63
N ASN A 311 -10.43 11.25 13.70
CA ASN A 311 -11.87 11.47 13.49
C ASN A 311 -12.56 11.93 14.80
N GLN A 312 -11.98 12.95 15.46
CA GLN A 312 -12.40 13.43 16.78
C GLN A 312 -13.90 13.74 16.85
N GLU A 313 -14.50 14.17 15.74
CA GLU A 313 -15.92 14.43 15.59
C GLU A 313 -16.82 13.23 15.93
N LYS A 314 -16.31 12.00 15.79
CA LYS A 314 -17.03 10.76 16.14
C LYS A 314 -16.99 10.43 17.63
N PHE A 315 -16.00 10.96 18.36
CA PHE A 315 -15.75 10.64 19.76
C PHE A 315 -16.38 11.65 20.73
N GLY A 316 -16.99 12.72 20.22
CA GLY A 316 -17.58 13.78 21.05
C GLY A 316 -16.51 14.51 21.86
N ASP A 317 -16.82 14.86 23.11
CA ASP A 317 -15.84 15.47 24.01
C ASP A 317 -14.90 14.40 24.58
N VAL A 318 -13.77 14.20 23.90
CA VAL A 318 -12.73 13.23 24.26
C VAL A 318 -12.19 13.46 25.67
N LYS A 319 -12.10 14.71 26.13
CA LYS A 319 -11.54 15.03 27.44
C LYS A 319 -12.47 14.57 28.56
N SER A 320 -13.72 15.04 28.57
CA SER A 320 -14.68 14.66 29.63
C SER A 320 -15.09 13.18 29.54
N THR A 321 -14.99 12.57 28.36
CA THR A 321 -15.38 11.19 28.16
C THR A 321 -14.35 10.21 28.71
N TYR A 322 -13.05 10.46 28.59
CA TYR A 322 -12.02 9.45 28.89
C TYR A 322 -11.07 9.82 30.03
N GLU A 323 -10.87 11.11 30.34
CA GLU A 323 -9.91 11.52 31.38
C GLU A 323 -10.30 10.94 32.76
N GLY A 324 -9.35 10.32 33.45
CA GLY A 324 -9.54 9.71 34.77
C GLY A 324 -10.31 8.39 34.76
N LYS A 325 -10.70 7.86 33.60
CA LYS A 325 -11.45 6.60 33.51
C LYS A 325 -10.56 5.43 33.14
N LYS A 326 -10.93 4.24 33.61
CA LYS A 326 -10.32 2.99 33.18
C LYS A 326 -10.94 2.58 31.85
N ILE A 327 -10.09 2.35 30.85
CA ILE A 327 -10.51 1.99 29.50
C ILE A 327 -9.88 0.67 29.08
N ARG A 328 -10.58 -0.04 28.20
CA ARG A 328 -10.03 -1.11 27.38
C ARG A 328 -9.98 -0.61 25.93
N VAL A 329 -8.79 -0.55 25.34
CA VAL A 329 -8.59 -0.09 23.95
C VAL A 329 -8.08 -1.22 23.08
N THR A 330 -8.64 -1.34 21.88
CA THR A 330 -8.22 -2.34 20.88
C THR A 330 -7.69 -1.64 19.63
N GLY A 331 -6.44 -1.93 19.27
CA GLY A 331 -5.85 -1.38 18.06
C GLY A 331 -4.42 -1.83 17.80
N LYS A 332 -3.92 -1.46 16.63
CA LYS A 332 -2.56 -1.76 16.20
C LYS A 332 -1.56 -0.83 16.87
N VAL A 333 -0.48 -1.37 17.43
CA VAL A 333 0.64 -0.58 17.96
C VAL A 333 1.54 -0.14 16.80
N THR A 334 1.69 1.16 16.62
CA THR A 334 2.55 1.79 15.61
C THR A 334 3.53 2.76 16.24
N ALA A 335 4.67 3.03 15.61
CA ALA A 335 5.62 4.02 16.09
C ALA A 335 5.23 5.44 15.65
N TYR A 336 5.26 6.40 16.58
CA TYR A 336 5.13 7.83 16.30
C TYR A 336 6.28 8.60 16.98
N ARG A 337 7.16 9.21 16.18
CA ARG A 337 8.37 9.91 16.66
C ARG A 337 9.23 9.06 17.62
N GLY A 338 9.30 7.75 17.37
CA GLY A 338 10.08 6.81 18.18
C GLY A 338 9.33 6.18 19.36
N ALA A 339 8.15 6.68 19.74
CA ALA A 339 7.34 6.13 20.83
C ALA A 339 6.18 5.26 20.32
N PRO A 340 5.80 4.18 21.04
CA PRO A 340 4.65 3.35 20.70
C PRO A 340 3.32 4.10 20.84
N GLN A 341 2.43 3.87 19.89
CA GLN A 341 1.12 4.51 19.81
C GLN A 341 0.06 3.54 19.29
N ILE A 342 -1.12 3.53 19.90
CA ILE A 342 -2.30 2.88 19.36
C ILE A 342 -3.13 3.92 18.61
N ARG A 343 -3.38 3.65 17.33
CA ARG A 343 -4.26 4.47 16.51
C ARG A 343 -5.70 4.00 16.63
N VAL A 344 -6.58 4.90 17.05
CA VAL A 344 -8.03 4.68 17.12
C VAL A 344 -8.73 5.71 16.22
N ASN A 345 -9.65 5.21 15.39
CA ASN A 345 -10.44 6.02 14.45
C ASN A 345 -11.96 5.86 14.64
N ASP A 346 -12.38 4.93 15.52
CA ASP A 346 -13.78 4.66 15.85
C ASP A 346 -14.01 4.50 17.38
N PRO A 347 -15.08 5.07 17.97
CA PRO A 347 -15.37 4.96 19.40
C PRO A 347 -15.52 3.52 19.91
N SER A 348 -15.96 2.58 19.08
CA SER A 348 -16.07 1.16 19.45
C SER A 348 -14.74 0.51 19.80
N GLN A 349 -13.61 1.14 19.43
CA GLN A 349 -12.28 0.69 19.81
C GLN A 349 -11.92 1.01 21.27
N ILE A 350 -12.70 1.84 21.97
CA ILE A 350 -12.49 2.20 23.38
C ILE A 350 -13.73 1.84 24.19
N GLU A 351 -13.57 0.88 25.11
CA GLU A 351 -14.59 0.48 26.07
C GLU A 351 -14.30 1.13 27.43
N LEU A 352 -15.30 1.81 28.02
CA LEU A 352 -15.22 2.35 29.37
C LEU A 352 -15.50 1.24 30.40
N LEU A 353 -14.51 0.92 31.23
CA LEU A 353 -14.65 -0.05 32.29
C LEU A 353 -15.21 0.63 33.56
N LYS A 354 -16.31 0.10 34.10
CA LYS A 354 -16.89 0.60 35.36
C LYS A 354 -15.90 0.37 36.51
N PRO A 355 -15.70 1.36 37.42
CA PRO A 355 -14.90 1.13 38.62
C PRO A 355 -15.57 0.08 39.52
N PRO A 356 -14.81 -0.77 40.21
CA PRO A 356 -15.38 -1.74 41.16
C PRO A 356 -16.12 -1.00 42.29
N PRO A 357 -17.27 -1.52 42.77
CA PRO A 357 -17.96 -0.93 43.92
C PRO A 357 -17.03 -0.93 45.14
N ALA A 358 -17.08 0.15 45.92
CA ALA A 358 -16.24 0.34 47.10
C ALA A 358 -16.44 -0.81 48.12
N PRO A 359 -15.38 -1.23 48.85
CA PRO A 359 -15.50 -2.29 49.84
C PRO A 359 -16.39 -1.83 51.01
N GLU A 360 -17.47 -2.56 51.27
CA GLU A 360 -18.31 -2.38 52.45
C GLU A 360 -17.52 -2.76 53.72
N GLY A 361 -17.54 -1.87 54.72
CA GLY A 361 -16.92 -2.07 56.03
C GLY A 361 -17.63 -3.13 56.89
N PRO A 362 -17.05 -3.49 58.06
CA PRO A 362 -17.27 -4.77 58.71
C PRO A 362 -18.70 -4.94 59.27
N SER A 363 -19.33 -6.05 58.87
CA SER A 363 -20.65 -6.49 59.30
C SER A 363 -20.62 -7.04 60.74
N ALA A 364 -21.46 -6.47 61.60
CA ALA A 364 -21.74 -7.00 62.94
C ALA A 364 -22.72 -8.19 62.85
N ALA A 365 -22.42 -9.23 63.62
CA ALA A 365 -23.17 -10.48 63.74
C ALA A 365 -24.56 -10.30 64.43
N PRO A 366 -25.47 -11.29 64.33
CA PRO A 366 -26.90 -11.06 64.14
C PRO A 366 -27.77 -11.30 65.38
N ALA A 367 -29.03 -10.88 65.32
CA ALA A 367 -30.11 -11.31 66.21
C ALA A 367 -31.37 -11.76 65.40
N PRO A 368 -32.18 -12.72 65.90
CA PRO A 368 -33.00 -13.58 65.07
C PRO A 368 -34.50 -13.20 65.00
N ALA A 369 -35.21 -13.91 64.11
CA ALA A 369 -36.62 -13.78 63.71
C ALA A 369 -37.66 -13.81 64.86
N PRO A 370 -38.92 -13.46 64.53
CA PRO A 370 -39.95 -14.50 64.62
C PRO A 370 -40.98 -14.52 63.47
N ALA A 371 -41.85 -15.53 63.54
CA ALA A 371 -42.67 -16.14 62.50
C ALA A 371 -44.18 -15.81 62.53
N ASN A 372 -44.86 -16.28 61.47
CA ASN A 372 -46.25 -16.79 61.34
C ASN A 372 -47.48 -15.88 61.08
N ALA A 373 -48.25 -16.29 60.04
CA ALA A 373 -49.68 -16.70 60.02
C ALA A 373 -50.46 -16.18 58.76
N THR A 374 -50.88 -17.04 57.80
CA THR A 374 -52.25 -17.60 57.50
C THR A 374 -53.33 -16.54 57.11
N THR A 375 -54.25 -16.64 56.13
CA THR A 375 -55.12 -17.72 55.55
C THR A 375 -55.95 -17.20 54.34
N GLY A 376 -56.40 -18.10 53.44
CA GLY A 376 -57.71 -18.12 52.71
C GLY A 376 -57.81 -17.39 51.34
N GLU A 377 -58.57 -17.79 50.31
CA GLU A 377 -59.46 -18.93 50.01
C GLU A 377 -59.80 -18.94 48.48
N LYS A 378 -60.32 -20.08 47.98
CA LYS A 378 -60.59 -20.53 46.58
C LYS A 378 -61.75 -19.83 45.83
N ALA A 379 -61.78 -19.95 44.50
CA ALA A 379 -62.84 -20.66 43.74
C ALA A 379 -62.57 -20.72 42.20
N GLN A 380 -62.91 -21.86 41.59
CA GLN A 380 -62.89 -22.21 40.16
C GLN A 380 -64.36 -22.43 39.69
N PRO A 381 -64.68 -22.45 38.38
CA PRO A 381 -64.96 -23.75 37.76
C PRO A 381 -64.55 -23.89 36.27
N ALA A 382 -64.61 -25.14 35.77
CA ALA A 382 -64.27 -25.65 34.44
C ALA A 382 -65.56 -26.12 33.68
N PRO A 383 -65.59 -27.05 32.67
CA PRO A 383 -64.62 -27.51 31.65
C PRO A 383 -65.25 -27.75 30.22
N ALA A 384 -64.44 -28.38 29.33
CA ALA A 384 -64.78 -29.28 28.19
C ALA A 384 -65.12 -28.66 26.81
N GLY A 385 -64.66 -29.19 25.66
CA GLY A 385 -64.12 -30.52 25.41
C GLY A 385 -63.42 -30.69 24.04
N ILE A 386 -62.84 -31.87 23.86
CA ILE A 386 -62.25 -32.43 22.64
C ILE A 386 -62.74 -33.89 22.56
N PHE A 387 -63.23 -34.33 21.40
CA PHE A 387 -63.39 -35.75 21.04
C PHE A 387 -63.24 -35.92 19.52
N GLU A 388 -62.29 -36.79 19.14
CA GLU A 388 -62.31 -37.80 18.05
C GLU A 388 -62.59 -37.35 16.59
N GLU A 389 -62.07 -37.98 15.52
CA GLU A 389 -61.45 -39.29 15.35
C GLU A 389 -60.63 -39.35 14.03
N VAL A 390 -59.89 -40.44 13.90
CA VAL A 390 -58.95 -40.85 12.84
C VAL A 390 -59.71 -41.55 11.69
N GLY A 391 -59.24 -41.50 10.45
CA GLY A 391 -59.78 -42.37 9.40
C GLY A 391 -59.16 -42.26 8.00
N VAL A 392 -58.21 -43.17 7.74
CA VAL A 392 -57.52 -43.48 6.48
C VAL A 392 -58.48 -44.01 5.40
N LEU A 393 -58.25 -43.68 4.11
CA LEU A 393 -58.10 -44.65 2.99
C LEU A 393 -57.93 -43.96 1.61
N GLN A 394 -56.83 -44.36 0.96
CA GLN A 394 -56.45 -44.34 -0.47
C GLN A 394 -56.13 -43.01 -1.17
#